data_AF-A0AA50ZFW3-F1
#
_entry.id   AF-A0AA50ZFW3-F1
#
_cell.length_a   1.000
_cell.length_b   1.000
_cell.length_c   1.000
_cell.angle_alpha   90.00
_cell.angle_beta   90.00
_cell.angle_gamma   90.00
#
_symmetry.space_group_name_H-M   'P 1'
#
loop_
_entity.id
_entity.type
_entity.pdbx_description
1 polymer ?
#
loop_
_entity_poly.entity_id
_entity_poly.type
_entity_poly.pdbx_seq_one_letter_code
_entity_poly.pdbx_strand_id
1 'polypeptide(L)'
;LPKDAQVIMSIMKEIGIADYEPRVVNQLLEFTYRYVTSVLEDARVFANHAKKKTIDLDDVRLAVQMQLDKTFTNPPPREVLL
;
A
#
# COMPACT_ATOMS: atom_id res chain seq x y z
N LEU A 1 -23.34 -0.96 5.04
CA LEU A 1 -21.98 -0.66 4.56
C LEU A 1 -21.23 -1.98 4.37
N PRO A 2 -20.49 -2.17 3.27
CA PRO A 2 -19.64 -3.35 3.08
C PRO A 2 -18.66 -3.53 4.26
N LYS A 3 -18.21 -4.76 4.50
CA LYS A 3 -17.33 -5.08 5.63
C LYS A 3 -16.01 -4.28 5.58
N ASP A 4 -15.44 -4.11 4.40
CA ASP A 4 -14.19 -3.37 4.22
C ASP A 4 -14.36 -1.87 4.53
N ALA A 5 -15.53 -1.29 4.22
CA ALA A 5 -15.86 0.08 4.60
C ALA A 5 -15.89 0.26 6.12
N GLN A 6 -16.40 -0.73 6.85
CA GLN A 6 -16.41 -0.72 8.32
C GLN A 6 -15.00 -0.78 8.89
N VAL A 7 -14.08 -1.52 8.24
CA VAL A 7 -12.66 -1.56 8.63
C VAL A 7 -12.02 -0.18 8.45
N ILE A 8 -12.21 0.47 7.31
CA ILE A 8 -11.71 1.83 7.06
C ILE A 8 -12.25 2.82 8.11
N MET A 9 -13.56 2.78 8.41
CA MET A 9 -14.16 3.64 9.44
C MET A 9 -13.60 3.34 10.84
N SER A 10 -13.30 2.09 11.15
CA SER A 10 -12.70 1.71 12.44
C SER A 10 -11.28 2.25 12.58
N ILE A 11 -10.47 2.15 11.52
CA ILE A 11 -9.13 2.74 11.47
C ILE A 11 -9.20 4.26 11.65
N MET A 12 -10.09 4.94 10.93
CA MET A 12 -10.29 6.39 11.04
C MET A 12 -10.66 6.81 12.47
N LYS A 13 -11.52 6.04 13.13
CA LYS A 13 -11.92 6.27 14.52
C LYS A 13 -10.73 6.09 15.49
N GLU A 14 -9.91 5.06 15.29
CA GLU A 14 -8.73 4.78 16.13
C GLU A 14 -7.68 5.90 16.05
N ILE A 15 -7.52 6.53 14.89
CA ILE A 15 -6.63 7.68 14.69
C ILE A 15 -7.27 9.03 15.09
N GLY A 16 -8.47 9.03 15.65
CA GLY A 16 -9.16 10.22 16.16
C GLY A 16 -9.91 11.05 15.11
N ILE A 17 -10.11 10.53 13.90
CA ILE A 17 -10.91 11.21 12.87
C ILE A 17 -12.38 10.87 13.08
N ALA A 18 -13.14 11.83 13.60
CA ALA A 18 -14.57 11.68 13.89
C ALA A 18 -15.50 12.38 12.88
N ASP A 19 -14.98 13.37 12.15
CA ASP A 19 -15.75 14.16 11.19
C ASP A 19 -15.13 14.06 9.79
N TYR A 20 -15.90 13.54 8.85
CA TYR A 20 -15.47 13.32 7.47
C TYR A 20 -16.69 13.10 6.56
N GLU A 21 -16.55 13.47 5.30
CA GLU A 21 -17.59 13.19 4.31
C GLU A 21 -17.66 11.68 4.03
N PRO A 22 -18.87 11.10 3.86
CA PRO A 22 -19.01 9.68 3.53
C PRO A 22 -18.22 9.22 2.30
N ARG A 23 -17.95 10.14 1.36
CA ARG A 23 -17.16 9.88 0.15
C ARG A 23 -15.70 9.54 0.45
N VAL A 24 -15.13 10.02 1.56
CA VAL A 24 -13.74 9.74 1.97
C VAL A 24 -13.53 8.23 2.16
N VAL A 25 -14.51 7.55 2.77
CA VAL A 25 -14.43 6.09 2.96
C VAL A 25 -14.34 5.35 1.63
N ASN A 26 -15.12 5.78 0.63
CA ASN A 26 -15.10 5.18 -0.71
C ASN A 26 -13.76 5.44 -1.41
N GLN A 27 -13.20 6.64 -1.27
CA GLN A 27 -11.90 6.99 -1.85
C GLN A 27 -10.75 6.19 -1.21
N LEU A 28 -10.78 6.02 0.11
CA LEU A 28 -9.79 5.22 0.84
C LEU A 28 -9.89 3.74 0.49
N LEU A 29 -11.11 3.22 0.30
CA LEU A 29 -11.31 1.86 -0.21
C LEU A 29 -10.72 1.70 -1.60
N GLU A 30 -11.07 2.57 -2.53
CA GLU A 30 -10.56 2.52 -3.90
C GLU A 30 -9.03 2.62 -3.94
N PHE A 31 -8.46 3.54 -3.15
CA PHE A 31 -7.02 3.66 -2.98
C PHE A 31 -6.40 2.35 -2.48
N THR A 32 -7.00 1.73 -1.45
CA THR A 32 -6.52 0.48 -0.87
C THR A 32 -6.52 -0.65 -1.90
N TYR A 33 -7.61 -0.82 -2.64
CA TYR A 33 -7.69 -1.84 -3.69
C TYR A 33 -6.67 -1.60 -4.81
N ARG A 34 -6.53 -0.35 -5.28
CA ARG A 34 -5.52 0.00 -6.29
C ARG A 34 -4.10 -0.28 -5.79
N TYR A 35 -3.78 0.12 -4.56
CA TYR A 35 -2.46 -0.09 -3.98
C TYR A 35 -2.13 -1.59 -3.83
N VAL A 36 -3.03 -2.37 -3.22
CA VAL A 36 -2.83 -3.81 -3.02
C VAL A 36 -2.72 -4.53 -4.37
N THR A 37 -3.54 -4.17 -5.35
CA THR A 37 -3.47 -4.76 -6.70
C THR A 37 -2.12 -4.48 -7.34
N SER A 38 -1.66 -3.22 -7.31
CA SER A 38 -0.34 -2.83 -7.86
C SER A 38 0.80 -3.60 -7.21
N VAL A 39 0.81 -3.73 -5.88
CA VAL A 39 1.85 -4.49 -5.16
C VAL A 39 1.83 -5.98 -5.55
N LEU A 40 0.65 -6.58 -5.67
CA LEU A 40 0.51 -7.99 -6.06
C LEU A 40 0.89 -8.23 -7.53
N GLU A 41 0.64 -7.26 -8.41
CA GLU A 41 1.08 -7.32 -9.80
C GLU A 41 2.60 -7.33 -9.92
N ASP A 42 3.28 -6.45 -9.18
CA ASP A 42 4.75 -6.41 -9.13
C ASP A 42 5.33 -7.67 -8.48
N ALA A 43 4.76 -8.12 -7.35
CA ALA A 43 5.18 -9.35 -6.69
C ALA A 43 5.06 -10.58 -7.62
N ARG A 44 4.00 -10.64 -8.43
CA ARG A 44 3.85 -11.68 -9.47
C ARG A 44 4.94 -11.60 -10.53
N VAL A 45 5.35 -10.40 -10.95
CA VAL A 45 6.46 -10.22 -11.90
C VAL A 45 7.77 -10.74 -11.29
N PHE A 46 8.05 -10.45 -10.02
CA PHE A 46 9.25 -10.95 -9.35
C PHE A 46 9.26 -12.46 -9.17
N ALA A 47 8.13 -13.04 -8.74
CA ALA A 47 7.96 -14.49 -8.63
C ALA A 47 8.22 -15.18 -9.98
N ASN A 48 7.64 -14.63 -11.06
CA ASN A 48 7.83 -15.15 -12.42
C ASN A 48 9.29 -15.04 -12.88
N HIS A 49 9.97 -13.92 -12.58
CA HIS A 49 11.39 -13.74 -12.88
C HIS A 49 12.26 -14.77 -12.15
N ALA A 50 11.92 -15.09 -10.91
CA ALA A 50 12.56 -16.13 -10.11
C ALA A 50 12.12 -17.56 -10.48
N LYS A 51 11.30 -17.74 -11.53
CA LYS A 51 10.73 -19.03 -11.98
C LYS A 51 9.92 -19.76 -10.89
N LYS A 52 9.35 -19.03 -9.94
CA LYS A 52 8.46 -19.55 -8.91
C LYS A 52 7.05 -19.74 -9.50
N LYS A 53 6.31 -20.74 -9.01
CA LYS A 53 4.90 -20.96 -9.40
C LYS A 53 3.90 -20.18 -8.55
N THR A 54 4.34 -19.72 -7.38
CA THR A 54 3.53 -19.01 -6.39
C THR A 54 4.31 -17.82 -5.87
N ILE A 55 3.61 -16.75 -5.53
CA ILE A 55 4.17 -15.58 -4.86
C ILE A 55 4.53 -15.98 -3.42
N ASP A 56 5.74 -15.64 -2.98
CA ASP A 56 6.15 -15.78 -1.58
C ASP A 56 6.34 -14.42 -0.88
N LEU A 57 6.73 -14.48 0.39
CA LEU A 57 6.90 -13.29 1.23
C LEU A 57 7.99 -12.36 0.70
N ASP A 58 9.05 -12.90 0.10
CA ASP A 58 10.17 -12.11 -0.39
C ASP A 58 9.77 -11.31 -1.63
N ASP A 59 8.95 -11.90 -2.50
CA ASP A 59 8.39 -11.22 -3.67
C ASP A 59 7.51 -10.02 -3.26
N VAL A 60 6.66 -10.20 -2.24
CA VAL A 60 5.81 -9.11 -1.71
C VAL A 60 6.64 -8.03 -1.03
N ARG A 61 7.64 -8.42 -0.23
CA ARG A 61 8.53 -7.47 0.44
C ARG A 61 9.30 -6.62 -0.58
N LEU A 62 9.80 -7.23 -1.64
CA LEU A 62 10.47 -6.51 -2.72
C LEU A 62 9.53 -5.53 -3.43
N ALA A 63 8.30 -5.95 -3.74
CA ALA A 63 7.29 -5.09 -4.36
C ALA A 63 6.93 -3.87 -3.51
N VAL A 64 6.73 -4.06 -2.21
CA VAL A 64 6.46 -2.93 -1.30
C VAL A 64 7.65 -1.97 -1.27
N GLN A 65 8.88 -2.48 -1.17
CA GLN A 65 10.08 -1.63 -1.15
C GLN A 65 10.21 -0.79 -2.42
N MET A 66 10.07 -1.43 -3.59
CA MET A 66 10.15 -0.72 -4.87
C MET A 66 9.05 0.33 -5.04
N GLN A 67 7.83 0.03 -4.56
CA GLN A 67 6.72 0.98 -4.60
C GLN A 67 6.97 2.17 -3.67
N LEU A 68 7.59 1.95 -2.51
CA LEU A 68 7.98 3.01 -1.59
C LEU A 68 9.03 3.92 -2.20
N ASP A 69 10.10 3.35 -2.77
CA ASP A 69 11.19 4.10 -3.39
C ASP A 69 10.71 4.93 -4.60
N LYS A 70 9.70 4.46 -5.33
CA LYS A 70 9.10 5.16 -6.48
C LYS A 70 8.15 6.29 -6.07
N THR A 71 7.40 6.09 -4.98
CA THR A 71 6.26 6.96 -4.64
C THR A 71 6.61 7.97 -3.55
N PHE A 72 7.53 7.64 -2.66
CA PHE A 72 7.87 8.47 -1.52
C PHE A 72 9.31 8.95 -1.64
N THR A 73 9.46 10.26 -1.83
CA THR A 73 10.76 10.90 -1.70
C THR A 73 11.02 11.16 -0.22
N ASN A 74 11.97 10.42 0.35
CA ASN A 74 12.52 10.80 1.64
C ASN A 74 13.51 11.94 1.42
N PRO A 75 13.54 12.97 2.29
CA PRO A 75 14.58 13.97 2.24
C PRO A 75 15.95 13.26 2.32
N PRO A 76 16.93 13.63 1.48
CA PRO A 76 18.22 12.97 1.46
C PRO A 76 18.88 13.02 2.85
N PRO A 77 19.61 11.97 3.25
CA PRO A 77 20.32 11.95 4.52
C PRO A 77 21.24 13.17 4.64
N ARG A 78 21.34 13.75 5.84
CA ARG A 78 22.17 14.96 6.08
C ARG A 78 23.62 14.78 5.67
N GLU A 79 24.13 13.54 5.72
CA GLU A 79 25.50 13.18 5.34
C GLU A 79 25.76 13.32 3.83
N VAL A 80 24.72 13.28 2.98
CA VAL A 80 24.84 13.46 1.52
C VAL A 80 24.91 14.94 1.13
N LEU A 81 24.56 15.85 2.04
CA LEU A 81 24.57 17.31 1.84
C LEU A 81 25.88 17.98 2.31
N LEU A 82 26.81 17.22 2.87
CA LEU A 82 28.13 17.65 3.36
C LEU A 82 29.23 17.15 2.42
#